data_AF-A0A959I5A1-F1
#
_entry.id   AF-A0A959I5A1-F1
#
_cell.length_a   1.000
_cell.length_b   1.000
_cell.length_c   1.000
_cell.angle_alpha   90.00
_cell.angle_beta   90.00
_cell.angle_gamma   90.00
#
_symmetry.space_group_name_H-M   'P 1'
#
loop_
_entity.id
_entity.type
_entity.pdbx_description
1 polymer ?
#
loop_
_entity_poly.entity_id
_entity_poly.type
_entity_poly.pdbx_seq_one_letter_code
_entity_poly.pdbx_strand_id
1 'polypeptide(L)'
;IENITTYEGRPVYVIRFDKAEGGKGRMKGALYIDTLSYAFLRAQFEILPEGLSKANDYPLYSGSWKANRYTVNYRKVDGAWYFSNALREGVYRDGGIYSNEITSTELQTGRGKPVPYIERLDRGDEFLDITGSYDEAFWRDYNTTPLSAALQTAVQVRNQEKAQEVFDSTFIVRLQT
;
A
#
# COMPACT_ATOMS: atom_id res chain seq x y z
N ILE A 1 18.75 16.66 -7.97
CA ILE A 1 17.42 17.15 -7.54
C ILE A 1 16.70 17.52 -8.81
N GLU A 2 15.63 16.82 -9.16
CA GLU A 2 14.95 17.07 -10.43
C GLU A 2 13.94 18.21 -10.34
N ASN A 3 13.31 18.39 -9.17
CA ASN A 3 12.33 19.45 -8.97
C ASN A 3 12.09 19.74 -7.48
N ILE A 4 11.67 20.96 -7.17
CA ILE A 4 11.07 21.34 -5.89
C ILE A 4 9.56 21.46 -6.13
N THR A 5 8.76 20.77 -5.32
CA THR A 5 7.30 20.83 -5.41
C THR A 5 6.68 20.87 -4.02
N THR A 6 5.37 20.67 -3.92
CA THR A 6 4.65 20.63 -2.65
C THR A 6 4.01 19.26 -2.45
N TYR A 7 4.15 18.69 -1.25
CA TYR A 7 3.45 17.48 -0.81
C TYR A 7 2.78 17.77 0.53
N GLU A 8 1.45 17.59 0.61
CA GLU A 8 0.64 17.91 1.82
C GLU A 8 0.91 19.33 2.37
N GLY A 9 1.01 20.31 1.46
CA GLY A 9 1.28 21.71 1.82
C GLY A 9 2.73 22.02 2.21
N ARG A 10 3.64 21.04 2.17
CA ARG A 10 5.06 21.20 2.51
C ARG A 10 5.93 21.25 1.26
N PRO A 11 6.91 22.16 1.17
CA PRO A 11 7.91 22.12 0.11
C PRO A 11 8.79 20.87 0.23
N VAL A 12 8.99 20.17 -0.89
CA VAL A 12 9.76 18.93 -0.95
C VAL A 12 10.70 18.91 -2.16
N TYR A 13 11.88 18.31 -1.97
CA TYR A 13 12.67 17.79 -3.08
C TYR A 13 12.04 16.50 -3.60
N VAL A 14 11.91 16.39 -4.92
CA VAL A 14 11.59 15.12 -5.58
C VAL A 14 12.84 14.59 -6.26
N ILE A 15 13.28 13.42 -5.79
CA ILE A 15 14.40 12.70 -6.37
C ILE A 15 13.84 11.48 -7.07
N ARG A 16 13.82 11.49 -8.40
CA ARG A 16 13.52 10.27 -9.17
C ARG A 16 14.76 9.42 -9.31
N PHE A 17 14.53 8.13 -9.38
CA PHE A 17 15.55 7.14 -9.63
C PHE A 17 15.01 6.11 -10.62
N ASP A 18 15.91 5.62 -11.46
CA ASP A 18 15.67 4.51 -12.37
C ASP A 18 16.94 3.66 -12.41
N LYS A 19 16.83 2.48 -13.03
CA LYS A 19 17.98 1.64 -13.34
C LYS A 19 18.89 2.37 -14.33
N ALA A 20 20.14 2.59 -13.91
CA ALA A 20 21.19 3.07 -14.80
C ALA A 20 21.50 2.03 -15.90
N GLU A 21 22.00 2.49 -17.04
CA GLU A 21 22.48 1.62 -18.11
C GLU A 21 23.57 0.66 -17.61
N GLY A 22 23.42 -0.64 -17.90
CA GLY A 22 24.30 -1.69 -17.35
C GLY A 22 24.16 -1.94 -15.83
N GLY A 23 23.32 -1.17 -15.14
CA GLY A 23 23.10 -1.27 -13.71
C GLY A 23 22.30 -2.50 -13.29
N LYS A 24 22.46 -2.89 -12.02
CA LYS A 24 21.72 -4.01 -11.40
C LYS A 24 20.45 -3.56 -10.66
N GLY A 25 20.08 -2.28 -10.77
CA GLY A 25 18.86 -1.74 -10.17
C GLY A 25 17.62 -2.48 -10.70
N ARG A 26 16.66 -2.75 -9.82
CA ARG A 26 15.42 -3.49 -10.14
C ARG A 26 14.15 -2.70 -9.82
N MET A 27 14.32 -1.42 -9.55
CA MET A 27 13.25 -0.53 -9.14
C MET A 27 13.44 0.81 -9.82
N LYS A 28 12.32 1.49 -10.05
CA LYS A 28 12.30 2.90 -10.40
C LYS A 28 11.20 3.60 -9.64
N GLY A 29 11.36 4.90 -9.40
CA GLY A 29 10.45 5.62 -8.53
C GLY A 29 10.89 7.03 -8.20
N ALA A 30 10.31 7.55 -7.13
CA ALA A 30 10.52 8.87 -6.60
C ALA A 30 10.54 8.87 -5.06
N LEU A 31 11.44 9.67 -4.49
CA LEU A 31 11.47 10.02 -3.08
C LEU A 31 11.07 11.48 -2.90
N TYR A 32 10.21 11.73 -1.92
CA TYR A 32 9.76 13.06 -1.52
C TYR A 32 10.43 13.40 -0.19
N ILE A 33 11.28 14.42 -0.21
CA ILE A 33 12.13 14.79 0.93
C ILE A 33 11.78 16.21 1.35
N ASP A 34 11.41 16.40 2.61
CA ASP A 34 11.11 17.73 3.17
C ASP A 34 12.32 18.67 3.04
N THR A 35 12.14 19.87 2.51
CA THR A 35 13.27 20.77 2.23
C THR A 35 13.88 21.37 3.50
N LEU A 36 13.19 21.32 4.64
CA LEU A 36 13.65 21.92 5.90
C LEU A 36 14.30 20.88 6.82
N SER A 37 13.64 19.74 7.01
CA SER A 37 14.09 18.68 7.91
C SER A 37 14.88 17.57 7.22
N TYR A 38 14.88 17.54 5.88
CA TYR A 38 15.48 16.48 5.06
C TYR A 38 14.91 15.07 5.34
N ALA A 39 13.77 14.99 6.01
CA ALA A 39 13.10 13.74 6.28
C ALA A 39 12.39 13.21 5.03
N PHE A 40 12.34 11.89 4.90
CA PHE A 40 11.51 11.24 3.90
C PHE A 40 10.04 11.39 4.28
N LEU A 41 9.25 11.97 3.38
CA LEU A 41 7.80 12.13 3.55
C LEU A 41 7.04 11.02 2.83
N ARG A 42 7.55 10.64 1.66
CA ARG A 42 6.94 9.62 0.80
C ARG A 42 7.96 8.95 -0.10
N ALA A 43 7.75 7.67 -0.35
CA ALA A 43 8.40 6.93 -1.42
C ALA A 43 7.33 6.34 -2.34
N GLN A 44 7.53 6.46 -3.65
CA GLN A 44 6.72 5.77 -4.65
C GLN A 44 7.64 5.04 -5.59
N PHE A 45 7.45 3.74 -5.76
CA PHE A 45 8.30 2.97 -6.65
C PHE A 45 7.58 1.74 -7.20
N GLU A 46 8.07 1.27 -8.34
CA GLU A 46 7.64 0.02 -8.94
C GLU A 46 8.83 -0.88 -9.22
N ILE A 47 8.55 -2.19 -9.26
CA ILE A 47 9.54 -3.20 -9.58
C ILE A 47 9.62 -3.35 -11.09
N LEU A 48 10.84 -3.28 -11.63
CA LEU A 48 11.10 -3.47 -13.04
C LEU A 48 10.88 -4.94 -13.46
N PRO A 49 10.58 -5.22 -14.74
CA PRO A 49 10.32 -6.58 -15.22
C PRO A 49 11.42 -7.60 -14.85
N GLU A 50 12.69 -7.19 -14.86
CA GLU A 50 13.80 -8.07 -14.51
C GLU A 50 13.77 -8.44 -13.02
N GLY A 51 13.30 -7.53 -12.16
CA GLY A 51 13.10 -7.78 -10.74
C GLY A 51 11.95 -8.75 -10.47
N LEU A 52 10.86 -8.63 -11.21
CA LEU A 52 9.69 -9.52 -11.10
C LEU A 52 9.99 -10.96 -11.56
N SER A 53 11.04 -11.18 -12.34
CA SER A 53 11.49 -12.51 -12.76
C SER A 53 12.21 -13.30 -11.66
N LYS A 54 12.57 -12.66 -10.53
CA LYS A 54 13.41 -13.25 -9.48
C LYS A 54 12.58 -13.79 -8.32
N ALA A 55 12.41 -15.11 -8.25
CA ALA A 55 11.58 -15.75 -7.22
C ALA A 55 12.22 -15.81 -5.81
N ASN A 56 13.56 -15.84 -5.70
CA ASN A 56 14.27 -16.21 -4.47
C ASN A 56 15.13 -15.10 -3.81
N ASP A 57 15.05 -13.85 -4.27
CA ASP A 57 16.03 -12.82 -3.88
C ASP A 57 15.53 -11.88 -2.76
N TYR A 58 14.22 -11.73 -2.55
CA TYR A 58 13.63 -10.86 -1.52
C TYR A 58 12.10 -11.08 -1.46
N PRO A 59 11.43 -10.97 -0.30
CA PRO A 59 9.98 -11.19 -0.20
C PRO A 59 9.14 -10.25 -1.09
N LEU A 60 9.64 -9.06 -1.44
CA LEU A 60 8.97 -8.13 -2.38
C LEU A 60 8.88 -8.66 -3.82
N TYR A 61 9.64 -9.69 -4.18
CA TYR A 61 9.70 -10.29 -5.53
C TYR A 61 9.05 -11.68 -5.61
N SER A 62 8.67 -12.25 -4.47
CA SER A 62 8.12 -13.61 -4.41
C SER A 62 6.70 -13.65 -5.00
N GLY A 63 6.47 -14.50 -6.00
CA GLY A 63 5.17 -14.72 -6.65
C GLY A 63 5.16 -14.50 -8.17
N SER A 64 4.07 -14.88 -8.83
CA SER A 64 3.89 -14.77 -10.29
C SER A 64 3.33 -13.39 -10.66
N TRP A 65 4.16 -12.36 -10.53
CA TRP A 65 3.75 -10.97 -10.75
C TRP A 65 4.06 -10.49 -12.18
N LYS A 66 3.15 -9.71 -12.74
CA LYS A 66 3.29 -8.90 -13.96
C LYS A 66 3.65 -7.45 -13.63
N ALA A 67 3.16 -6.93 -12.51
CA ALA A 67 3.50 -5.59 -12.00
C ALA A 67 3.44 -5.56 -10.48
N ASN A 68 4.27 -4.73 -9.85
CA ASN A 68 4.18 -4.39 -8.42
C ASN A 68 4.53 -2.91 -8.24
N ARG A 69 3.67 -2.17 -7.54
CA ARG A 69 3.83 -0.76 -7.19
C ARG A 69 3.66 -0.59 -5.68
N TYR A 70 4.44 0.33 -5.13
CA TYR A 70 4.47 0.63 -3.72
C TYR A 70 4.36 2.15 -3.54
N THR A 71 3.53 2.54 -2.58
CA THR A 71 3.49 3.89 -2.01
C THR A 71 3.71 3.74 -0.51
N VAL A 72 4.67 4.46 0.05
CA VAL A 72 4.99 4.47 1.48
C VAL A 72 4.96 5.92 1.96
N ASN A 73 4.24 6.19 3.03
CA ASN A 73 4.10 7.53 3.60
C ASN A 73 4.60 7.57 5.06
N TYR A 74 5.14 8.72 5.44
CA TYR A 74 5.64 8.98 6.78
C TYR A 74 4.87 10.12 7.43
N ARG A 75 4.70 10.06 8.75
CA ARG A 75 4.06 11.11 9.55
C ARG A 75 4.99 11.59 10.65
N LYS A 76 4.87 12.85 11.04
CA LYS A 76 5.64 13.43 12.14
C LYS A 76 4.89 13.24 13.45
N VAL A 77 5.56 12.68 14.46
CA VAL A 77 5.06 12.50 15.84
C VAL A 77 6.19 12.92 16.79
N ASP A 78 5.89 13.75 17.79
CA ASP A 78 6.86 14.21 18.81
C ASP A 78 8.20 14.73 18.26
N GLY A 79 8.16 15.41 17.12
CA GLY A 79 9.36 15.97 16.49
C GLY A 79 10.13 15.03 15.55
N ALA A 80 9.84 13.74 15.54
CA ALA A 80 10.47 12.73 14.69
C ALA A 80 9.52 12.17 13.62
N TRP A 81 10.08 11.64 12.54
CA TRP A 81 9.32 11.08 11.41
C TRP A 81 9.25 9.55 11.51
N TYR A 82 8.04 9.01 11.37
CA TYR A 82 7.75 7.59 11.52
C TYR A 82 6.91 7.07 10.36
N PHE A 83 6.96 5.76 10.14
CA PHE A 83 6.08 5.09 9.18
C PHE A 83 4.60 5.38 9.52
N SER A 84 3.85 5.82 8.52
CA SER A 84 2.42 6.12 8.65
C SER A 84 1.59 5.01 8.03
N ASN A 85 1.75 4.82 6.72
CA ASN A 85 1.04 3.79 5.96
C ASN A 85 1.81 3.40 4.71
N ALA A 86 1.46 2.25 4.14
CA ALA A 86 1.91 1.82 2.83
C ALA A 86 0.80 1.11 2.08
N LEU A 87 0.75 1.35 0.77
CA LEU A 87 -0.08 0.64 -0.19
C LEU A 87 0.83 -0.11 -1.15
N ARG A 88 0.55 -1.40 -1.32
CA ARG A 88 1.09 -2.24 -2.37
C ARG A 88 -0.01 -2.62 -3.33
N GLU A 89 0.24 -2.41 -4.60
CA GLU A 89 -0.64 -2.82 -5.70
C GLU A 89 0.13 -3.75 -6.62
N GLY A 90 -0.49 -4.87 -7.00
CA GLY A 90 0.13 -5.87 -7.83
C GLY A 90 -0.83 -6.41 -8.88
N VAL A 91 -0.26 -6.85 -10.00
CA VAL A 91 -1.00 -7.59 -11.03
C VAL A 91 -0.31 -8.94 -11.17
N TYR A 92 -1.06 -10.02 -11.03
CA TYR A 92 -0.59 -11.38 -11.29
C TYR A 92 -0.46 -11.63 -12.80
N ARG A 93 0.35 -12.63 -13.19
CA ARG A 93 0.53 -12.95 -14.62
C ARG A 93 -0.73 -13.44 -15.32
N ASP A 94 -1.64 -14.06 -14.59
CA ASP A 94 -2.96 -14.51 -15.06
C ASP A 94 -3.98 -13.36 -15.16
N GLY A 95 -3.61 -12.14 -14.74
CA GLY A 95 -4.47 -10.96 -14.77
C GLY A 95 -5.15 -10.65 -13.44
N GLY A 96 -5.00 -11.48 -12.41
CA GLY A 96 -5.55 -11.19 -11.08
C GLY A 96 -4.98 -9.90 -10.48
N ILE A 97 -5.80 -9.15 -9.76
CA ILE A 97 -5.40 -7.90 -9.10
C ILE A 97 -5.19 -8.14 -7.61
N TYR A 98 -4.07 -7.66 -7.09
CA TYR A 98 -3.70 -7.71 -5.68
C TYR A 98 -3.57 -6.31 -5.12
N SER A 99 -4.09 -6.10 -3.91
CA SER A 99 -3.86 -4.90 -3.13
C SER A 99 -3.63 -5.28 -1.67
N ASN A 100 -2.64 -4.67 -1.05
CA ASN A 100 -2.42 -4.79 0.39
C ASN A 100 -2.05 -3.43 0.96
N GLU A 101 -2.74 -3.05 2.03
CA GLU A 101 -2.50 -1.80 2.74
C GLU A 101 -2.12 -2.08 4.18
N ILE A 102 -1.20 -1.29 4.69
CA ILE A 102 -0.78 -1.29 6.08
C ILE A 102 -0.90 0.15 6.57
N THR A 103 -1.59 0.36 7.69
CA THR A 103 -1.76 1.70 8.30
C THR A 103 -1.50 1.63 9.79
N SER A 104 -0.65 2.52 10.29
CA SER A 104 -0.40 2.74 11.71
C SER A 104 -1.52 3.60 12.30
N THR A 105 -2.31 3.04 13.21
CA THR A 105 -3.35 3.77 13.95
C THR A 105 -2.72 4.57 15.08
N GLU A 106 -2.01 3.89 15.98
CA GLU A 106 -1.32 4.48 17.13
C GLU A 106 0.20 4.36 16.99
N LEU A 107 0.92 5.33 17.52
CA LEU A 107 2.38 5.25 17.68
C LEU A 107 2.73 5.63 19.12
N GLN A 108 3.28 4.66 19.86
CA GLN A 108 3.82 4.90 21.20
C GLN A 108 5.30 5.20 21.07
N THR A 109 5.68 6.47 21.26
CA THR A 109 7.08 6.91 21.19
C THR A 109 7.84 6.53 22.46
N GLY A 110 9.15 6.29 22.33
CA GLY A 110 10.01 5.88 23.44
C GLY A 110 10.48 4.42 23.36
N ARG A 111 11.10 3.94 24.44
CA ARG A 111 11.63 2.57 24.52
C ARG A 111 10.51 1.62 24.93
N GLY A 112 9.88 0.97 23.95
CA GLY A 112 8.89 -0.07 24.20
C GLY A 112 9.48 -1.29 24.92
N LYS A 113 8.63 -2.03 25.64
CA LYS A 113 8.96 -3.38 26.10
C LYS A 113 8.79 -4.35 24.92
N PRO A 114 9.58 -5.44 24.85
CA PRO A 114 9.30 -6.49 23.88
C PRO A 114 7.87 -6.99 24.04
N VAL A 115 7.16 -7.19 22.92
CA VAL A 115 5.82 -7.79 22.94
C VAL A 115 5.92 -9.18 23.60
N PRO A 116 5.17 -9.45 24.69
CA PRO A 116 5.12 -10.75 25.33
C PRO A 116 4.78 -11.86 24.35
N TYR A 117 5.35 -13.05 24.53
CA TYR A 117 5.19 -14.14 23.56
C TYR A 117 3.71 -14.49 23.28
N ILE A 118 2.87 -14.50 24.32
CA ILE A 118 1.43 -14.78 24.22
C ILE A 118 0.61 -13.68 23.51
N GLU A 119 1.18 -12.49 23.33
CA GLU A 119 0.55 -11.35 22.65
C GLU A 119 1.08 -11.20 21.20
N ARG A 120 2.03 -12.04 20.79
CA ARG A 120 2.56 -12.01 19.42
C ARG A 120 1.61 -12.72 18.49
N LEU A 121 1.43 -12.13 17.32
CA LEU A 121 0.71 -12.77 16.23
C LEU A 121 1.56 -13.88 15.64
N ASP A 122 0.99 -15.07 15.57
CA ASP A 122 1.51 -16.19 14.82
C ASP A 122 1.07 -16.14 13.36
N ARG A 123 1.72 -16.98 12.55
CA ARG A 123 1.41 -17.08 11.13
C ARG A 123 0.03 -17.73 10.96
N GLY A 124 -0.95 -16.93 10.53
CA GLY A 124 -2.34 -17.36 10.36
C GLY A 124 -3.27 -16.87 11.47
N ASP A 125 -2.77 -16.06 12.40
CA ASP A 125 -3.65 -15.37 13.34
C ASP A 125 -4.55 -14.39 12.60
N GLU A 126 -5.85 -14.64 12.71
CA GLU A 126 -6.92 -13.86 12.11
C GLU A 126 -7.73 -13.23 13.23
N PHE A 127 -7.71 -11.90 13.33
CA PHE A 127 -8.56 -11.18 14.28
C PHE A 127 -10.03 -11.18 13.87
N LEU A 128 -10.29 -11.37 12.58
CA LEU A 128 -11.61 -11.34 11.98
C LEU A 128 -11.55 -12.09 10.64
N ASP A 129 -12.30 -13.18 10.51
CA ASP A 129 -12.52 -13.87 9.23
C ASP A 129 -13.94 -13.53 8.75
N ILE A 130 -14.05 -12.57 7.85
CA ILE A 130 -15.32 -12.18 7.24
C ILE A 130 -15.22 -12.37 5.73
N THR A 131 -16.05 -13.27 5.23
CA THR A 131 -16.30 -13.45 3.81
C THR A 131 -17.58 -12.67 3.44
N GLY A 132 -17.49 -11.70 2.51
CA GLY A 132 -18.65 -10.87 2.17
C GLY A 132 -18.35 -9.66 1.28
N SER A 133 -19.38 -8.87 1.02
CA SER A 133 -19.27 -7.55 0.37
C SER A 133 -18.72 -6.51 1.35
N TYR A 134 -17.82 -5.66 0.87
CA TYR A 134 -17.25 -4.57 1.64
C TYR A 134 -18.36 -3.58 2.04
N ASP A 135 -18.61 -3.44 3.34
CA ASP A 135 -19.47 -2.38 3.88
C ASP A 135 -18.61 -1.11 4.01
N GLU A 136 -19.01 -0.01 3.37
CA GLU A 136 -18.29 1.27 3.43
C GLU A 136 -18.25 1.85 4.86
N ALA A 137 -19.22 1.48 5.70
CA ALA A 137 -19.24 1.83 7.11
C ALA A 137 -18.53 0.79 8.00
N PHE A 138 -18.02 -0.31 7.45
CA PHE A 138 -17.39 -1.41 8.18
C PHE A 138 -16.31 -0.92 9.14
N TRP A 139 -15.42 -0.08 8.61
CA TRP A 139 -14.36 0.49 9.42
C TRP A 139 -14.82 1.67 10.26
N ARG A 140 -16.02 2.22 10.12
CA ARG A 140 -16.42 3.44 10.85
C ARG A 140 -16.30 3.27 12.37
N ASP A 141 -16.64 2.09 12.87
CA ASP A 141 -16.65 1.81 14.30
C ASP A 141 -15.29 1.23 14.79
N TYR A 142 -14.39 0.86 13.86
CA TYR A 142 -13.04 0.34 14.12
C TYR A 142 -11.90 1.28 13.66
N ASN A 143 -12.20 2.32 12.90
CA ASN A 143 -11.26 3.31 12.37
C ASN A 143 -11.08 4.41 13.41
N THR A 144 -9.89 4.45 13.98
CA THR A 144 -9.41 5.64 14.67
C THR A 144 -8.75 6.65 13.71
N THR A 145 -8.66 6.32 12.41
CA THR A 145 -7.95 7.13 11.40
C THR A 145 -8.70 7.16 10.06
N PRO A 146 -8.82 8.32 9.37
CA PRO A 146 -9.49 8.39 8.06
C PRO A 146 -8.72 7.64 6.96
N LEU A 147 -9.46 6.98 6.05
CA LEU A 147 -8.92 6.24 4.91
C LEU A 147 -8.18 7.16 3.93
N SER A 148 -7.09 6.67 3.34
CA SER A 148 -6.36 7.40 2.30
C SER A 148 -7.20 7.58 1.04
N ALA A 149 -6.99 8.68 0.29
CA ALA A 149 -7.72 8.94 -0.96
C ALA A 149 -7.53 7.83 -2.02
N ALA A 150 -6.36 7.18 -2.03
CA ALA A 150 -6.07 6.04 -2.91
C ALA A 150 -6.91 4.81 -2.53
N LEU A 151 -7.06 4.52 -1.24
CA LEU A 151 -7.93 3.44 -0.76
C LEU A 151 -9.40 3.75 -0.99
N GLN A 152 -9.83 5.00 -0.75
CA GLN A 152 -11.20 5.43 -1.08
C GLN A 152 -11.51 5.23 -2.56
N THR A 153 -10.57 5.58 -3.45
CA THR A 153 -10.74 5.39 -4.90
C THR A 153 -10.74 3.91 -5.27
N ALA A 154 -9.81 3.11 -4.75
CA ALA A 154 -9.74 1.67 -5.03
C ALA A 154 -10.99 0.91 -4.52
N VAL A 155 -11.51 1.30 -3.36
CA VAL A 155 -12.77 0.82 -2.81
C VAL A 155 -13.94 1.25 -3.71
N GLN A 156 -14.01 2.51 -4.13
CA GLN A 156 -15.06 3.00 -5.03
C GLN A 156 -15.05 2.30 -6.39
N VAL A 157 -13.87 2.07 -6.98
CA VAL A 157 -13.74 1.34 -8.25
C VAL A 157 -14.19 -0.11 -8.10
N ARG A 158 -13.77 -0.81 -7.05
CA ARG A 158 -14.28 -2.17 -6.77
C ARG A 158 -15.79 -2.20 -6.51
N ASN A 159 -16.33 -1.17 -5.85
CA ASN A 159 -17.76 -1.06 -5.61
C ASN A 159 -18.54 -0.82 -6.91
N GLN A 160 -17.99 -0.04 -7.85
CA GLN A 160 -18.56 0.15 -9.18
C GLN A 160 -18.52 -1.11 -10.04
N GLU A 161 -17.40 -1.84 -10.04
CA GLU A 161 -17.24 -3.10 -10.77
C GLU A 161 -18.20 -4.18 -10.23
N LYS A 162 -18.33 -4.28 -8.90
CA LYS A 162 -19.23 -5.25 -8.26
C LYS A 162 -20.70 -4.85 -8.40
N ALA A 163 -21.01 -3.56 -8.40
CA ALA A 163 -22.35 -3.08 -8.76
C ALA A 163 -22.68 -3.45 -10.22
N GLN A 164 -21.75 -3.27 -11.15
CA GLN A 164 -21.94 -3.70 -12.55
C GLN A 164 -22.15 -5.21 -12.68
N GLU A 165 -21.45 -6.03 -11.89
CA GLU A 165 -21.64 -7.48 -11.83
C GLU A 165 -23.02 -7.88 -11.26
N VAL A 166 -23.48 -7.22 -10.20
CA VAL A 166 -24.78 -7.49 -9.56
C VAL A 166 -25.96 -6.99 -10.41
N PHE A 167 -25.76 -5.92 -11.19
CA PHE A 167 -26.76 -5.39 -12.13
C PHE A 167 -26.61 -5.92 -13.56
N ASP A 168 -25.67 -6.85 -13.80
CA ASP A 168 -25.63 -7.61 -15.05
C ASP A 168 -26.83 -8.57 -15.07
N SER A 169 -27.72 -8.35 -16.04
CA SER A 169 -28.92 -9.18 -16.29
C SER A 169 -28.63 -10.68 -16.34
N THR A 170 -27.41 -11.08 -16.69
CA THR A 170 -27.00 -12.49 -16.78
C THR A 170 -26.79 -13.13 -15.40
N PHE A 171 -26.37 -12.34 -14.40
CA PHE A 171 -26.17 -12.78 -13.01
C PHE A 171 -27.51 -12.89 -12.25
N ILE A 172 -28.43 -11.94 -12.48
CA ILE A 172 -29.80 -11.95 -11.92
C ILE A 172 -30.58 -13.20 -12.37
N VAL A 173 -30.46 -13.59 -13.65
CA VAL A 173 -31.17 -14.77 -14.19
C VAL A 173 -30.64 -16.08 -13.60
N ARG A 174 -29.34 -16.17 -13.28
CA ARG A 174 -28.74 -17.35 -12.63
C ARG A 174 -29.18 -17.57 -11.19
N LEU A 175 -29.64 -16.53 -10.49
CA LEU A 175 -30.14 -16.61 -9.12
C LEU A 175 -31.62 -17.03 -9.03
N GLN A 176 -32.32 -17.11 -10.16
CA GLN A 176 -33.75 -17.46 -10.23
C GLN A 176 -34.02 -18.91 -10.69
N THR A 177 -32.98 -19.72 -10.89
CA THR A 177 -33.04 -21.16 -11.22
C THR A 177 -32.30 -21.97 -10.17
#